data_AF-V9GYF8-F1
#
_entry.id   AF-V9GYF8-F1
#
_cell.length_a   1.000
_cell.length_b   1.000
_cell.length_c   1.000
_cell.angle_alpha   90.00
_cell.angle_beta   90.00
_cell.angle_gamma   90.00
#
_symmetry.space_group_name_H-M   'P 1'
#
loop_
_entity.id
_entity.type
_entity.pdbx_description
1 polymer ?
#
loop_
_entity_poly.entity_id
_entity_poly.type
_entity_poly.pdbx_seq_one_letter_code
_entity_poly.pdbx_strand_id
1 'polypeptide(L)'
;MSVNGKKVLHMDRNPYYGGESASITPLEDLYKRFKIPGSPPESMGRGRDWNVDLIPKFLMANGQLVKMLLYTEVTRYLDFKVTEGSFVYKGGKIYKVPSTEAEALASSLMGLFEKRRFRKFLVYVANFDE
;
A
#
# COMPACT_ATOMS: atom_id res chain seq x y z
N MET A 1 16.70 -8.43 15.09
CA MET A 1 17.19 -8.72 16.44
C MET A 1 17.12 -10.21 16.77
N SER A 2 15.94 -10.82 16.82
CA SER A 2 15.80 -12.26 17.13
C SER A 2 16.52 -13.16 16.12
N VAL A 3 16.35 -12.90 14.82
CA VAL A 3 17.08 -13.62 13.73
C VAL A 3 18.60 -13.49 13.86
N ASN A 4 19.09 -12.42 14.47
CA ASN A 4 20.52 -12.18 14.70
C ASN A 4 21.00 -12.77 16.04
N GLY A 5 20.27 -13.74 16.60
CA GLY A 5 20.64 -14.47 17.83
C GLY A 5 20.48 -13.68 19.13
N LYS A 6 19.78 -12.53 19.12
CA LYS A 6 19.54 -11.76 20.34
C LYS A 6 18.30 -12.28 21.06
N LYS A 7 18.35 -12.38 22.40
CA LYS A 7 17.17 -12.61 23.25
C LYS A 7 16.40 -11.30 23.38
N VAL A 8 15.14 -11.28 22.94
CA VAL A 8 14.32 -10.06 22.84
C VAL A 8 13.08 -10.18 23.73
N LEU A 9 12.79 -9.14 24.50
CA LEU A 9 11.51 -8.93 25.17
C LEU A 9 10.75 -7.82 24.42
N HIS A 10 9.58 -8.13 23.88
CA HIS A 10 8.71 -7.18 23.19
C HIS A 10 7.41 -7.06 24.00
N MET A 11 7.11 -5.86 24.50
CA MET A 11 5.91 -5.58 25.31
C MET A 11 5.12 -4.44 24.69
N ASP A 12 3.80 -4.50 24.79
CA ASP A 12 2.90 -3.41 24.44
C ASP A 12 1.97 -3.16 25.64
N ARG A 13 1.62 -1.89 25.88
CA ARG A 13 0.63 -1.51 26.90
C ARG A 13 -0.80 -1.77 26.43
N ASN A 14 -1.00 -1.79 25.12
CA ASN A 14 -2.30 -1.96 24.50
C ASN A 14 -2.69 -3.45 24.50
N PRO A 15 -3.99 -3.77 24.60
CA PRO A 15 -4.46 -5.15 24.50
C PRO A 15 -4.54 -5.66 23.04
N TYR A 16 -3.92 -4.95 22.09
CA TYR A 16 -3.96 -5.25 20.65
C TYR A 16 -2.63 -4.88 19.99
N TYR A 17 -2.37 -5.42 18.79
CA TYR A 17 -1.17 -5.11 18.01
C TYR A 17 -1.32 -3.86 17.15
N GLY A 18 -0.17 -3.27 16.80
CA GLY A 18 -0.05 -2.26 15.74
C GLY A 18 -0.07 -0.80 16.21
N GLY A 19 -0.40 -0.53 17.48
CA GLY A 19 -0.36 0.82 18.04
C GLY A 19 -1.18 1.83 17.21
N GLU A 20 -0.54 2.91 16.76
CA GLU A 20 -1.19 3.91 15.88
C GLU A 20 -1.51 3.38 14.48
N SER A 21 -0.81 2.34 14.03
CA SER A 21 -1.03 1.62 12.78
C SER A 21 -1.84 0.33 12.96
N ALA A 22 -2.64 0.21 14.02
CA ALA A 22 -3.48 -0.95 14.24
C ALA A 22 -4.50 -1.14 13.10
N SER A 23 -4.86 -2.41 12.85
CA SER A 23 -6.02 -2.79 12.05
C SER A 23 -7.18 -3.06 12.98
N ILE A 24 -8.32 -2.41 12.75
CA ILE A 24 -9.51 -2.51 13.61
C ILE A 24 -10.48 -3.54 13.02
N THR A 25 -10.92 -4.46 13.87
CA THR A 25 -11.94 -5.47 13.58
C THR A 25 -12.66 -5.81 14.89
N PRO A 26 -13.99 -6.05 14.89
CA PRO A 26 -14.92 -5.93 13.75
C PRO A 26 -15.29 -4.47 13.44
N LEU A 27 -16.09 -4.26 12.39
CA LEU A 27 -16.51 -2.91 11.94
C LEU A 27 -17.19 -2.07 13.03
N GLU A 28 -17.90 -2.70 13.97
CA GLU A 28 -18.52 -2.05 15.12
C GLU A 28 -17.48 -1.32 16.00
N ASP A 29 -16.27 -1.87 16.12
CA ASP A 29 -15.21 -1.25 16.91
C ASP A 29 -14.59 -0.05 16.20
N LEU A 30 -14.61 -0.04 14.86
CA LEU A 30 -14.25 1.14 14.08
C LEU A 30 -15.26 2.28 14.33
N TYR A 31 -16.56 1.98 14.33
CA TYR A 31 -17.62 2.95 14.64
C TYR A 31 -17.44 3.53 16.04
N LYS A 32 -17.23 2.69 17.05
CA LYS A 32 -16.95 3.13 18.43
C LYS A 32 -15.72 4.04 18.49
N ARG A 33 -14.63 3.66 17.83
CA ARG A 33 -13.37 4.43 17.83
C ARG A 33 -13.57 5.85 17.28
N PHE A 34 -14.30 5.98 16.18
CA PHE A 34 -14.60 7.27 15.55
C PHE A 34 -15.85 7.97 16.12
N LYS A 35 -16.44 7.41 17.18
CA LYS A 35 -17.65 7.94 17.85
C LYS A 35 -18.82 8.15 16.89
N ILE A 36 -18.93 7.26 15.90
CA ILE A 36 -20.04 7.26 14.94
C ILE A 36 -21.27 6.70 15.67
N PRO A 37 -22.40 7.43 15.72
CA PRO A 37 -23.59 6.96 16.41
C PRO A 37 -24.22 5.77 15.69
N GLY A 38 -24.75 4.83 16.48
CA GLY A 38 -25.42 3.63 15.97
C GLY A 38 -24.46 2.49 15.63
N SER A 39 -25.03 1.39 15.14
CA SER A 39 -24.29 0.27 14.59
C SER A 39 -24.06 0.46 13.08
N PRO A 40 -23.04 -0.20 12.50
CA PRO A 40 -22.94 -0.29 11.05
C PRO A 40 -24.25 -0.80 10.43
N PRO A 41 -24.71 -0.24 9.31
CA PRO A 41 -25.94 -0.69 8.65
C PRO A 41 -25.77 -2.12 8.10
N GLU A 42 -26.86 -2.88 7.99
CA GLU A 42 -26.84 -4.27 7.48
C GLU A 42 -26.24 -4.39 6.07
N SER A 43 -26.32 -3.32 5.26
CA SER A 43 -25.72 -3.25 3.93
C SER A 43 -24.19 -3.34 3.92
N MET A 44 -23.52 -3.13 5.06
CA MET A 44 -22.06 -3.32 5.20
C MET A 44 -21.68 -4.78 5.50
N GLY A 45 -22.65 -5.69 5.58
CA GLY A 45 -22.41 -7.11 5.76
C GLY A 45 -21.94 -7.47 7.16
N ARG A 46 -21.15 -8.54 7.28
CA ARG A 46 -20.69 -9.07 8.57
C ARG A 46 -19.50 -8.25 9.07
N GLY A 47 -19.62 -7.65 10.26
CA GLY A 47 -18.57 -6.81 10.83
C GLY A 47 -17.18 -7.48 10.95
N ARG A 48 -17.13 -8.78 11.20
CA ARG A 48 -15.87 -9.56 11.32
C ARG A 48 -15.11 -9.75 10.01
N ASP A 49 -15.75 -9.54 8.87
CA ASP A 49 -15.10 -9.66 7.56
C ASP A 49 -14.31 -8.37 7.22
N TRP A 50 -14.45 -7.33 8.05
CA TRP A 50 -13.71 -6.08 7.95
C TRP A 50 -12.42 -6.12 8.76
N ASN A 51 -11.31 -5.72 8.12
CA ASN A 51 -10.03 -5.43 8.75
C ASN A 51 -9.58 -4.07 8.22
N VAL A 52 -9.74 -3.03 9.04
CA VAL A 52 -9.52 -1.64 8.60
C VAL A 52 -8.28 -1.05 9.25
N ASP A 53 -7.23 -0.92 8.46
CA ASP A 53 -5.99 -0.27 8.89
C ASP A 53 -6.21 1.21 9.14
N LEU A 54 -5.76 1.70 10.29
CA LEU A 54 -5.81 3.14 10.60
C LEU A 54 -4.84 3.95 9.73
N ILE A 55 -3.75 3.33 9.29
CA ILE A 55 -2.73 3.95 8.43
C ILE A 55 -2.36 2.96 7.32
N PRO A 56 -3.20 2.81 6.28
CA PRO A 56 -2.94 1.88 5.18
C PRO A 56 -1.73 2.36 4.37
N LYS A 57 -0.81 1.43 4.05
CA LYS A 57 0.39 1.69 3.24
C LYS A 57 0.63 0.52 2.29
N PHE A 58 1.05 0.82 1.07
CA PHE A 58 1.52 -0.21 0.14
C PHE A 58 3.02 -0.45 0.29
N LEU A 59 3.44 -1.67 -0.03
CA LEU A 59 4.84 -2.04 -0.12
C LEU A 59 5.26 -2.03 -1.58
N MET A 60 6.33 -1.30 -1.90
CA MET A 60 6.97 -1.40 -3.20
C MET A 60 7.53 -2.83 -3.36
N ALA A 61 7.12 -3.56 -4.40
CA ALA A 61 7.41 -4.98 -4.56
C ALA A 61 8.92 -5.32 -4.44
N ASN A 62 9.78 -4.50 -5.05
CA ASN A 62 11.24 -4.65 -4.99
C ASN A 62 11.92 -3.71 -3.97
N GLY A 63 11.14 -3.15 -3.04
CA GLY A 63 11.61 -2.20 -2.04
C GLY A 63 12.41 -2.84 -0.90
N GLN A 64 13.18 -2.02 -0.17
CA GLN A 64 13.98 -2.46 0.96
C GLN A 64 13.15 -3.11 2.07
N LEU A 65 11.93 -2.63 2.33
CA LEU A 65 11.06 -3.21 3.35
C LEU A 65 10.70 -4.67 3.01
N VAL A 66 10.35 -4.98 1.76
CA VAL A 66 10.05 -6.37 1.33
C VAL A 66 11.29 -7.25 1.47
N LYS A 67 12.48 -6.74 1.11
CA LYS A 67 13.74 -7.46 1.31
C LYS A 67 14.00 -7.77 2.80
N MET A 68 13.67 -6.85 3.69
CA MET A 68 13.78 -7.08 5.14
C MET A 68 12.79 -8.14 5.63
N LEU A 69 11.55 -8.18 5.12
CA LEU A 69 10.57 -9.22 5.46
C LEU A 69 11.01 -10.61 4.99
N LEU A 70 11.66 -10.69 3.83
CA LEU A 70 12.28 -11.93 3.34
C LEU A 70 13.44 -12.36 4.23
N TYR A 71 14.31 -11.43 4.62
CA TYR A 71 15.44 -11.70 5.51
C TYR A 71 14.99 -12.26 6.87
N THR A 72 13.86 -11.78 7.41
CA THR A 72 13.31 -12.28 8.67
C THR A 72 12.42 -13.51 8.52
N GLU A 73 12.20 -13.98 7.29
CA GLU A 73 11.31 -15.09 6.93
C GLU A 73 9.85 -14.94 7.39
N VAL A 74 9.42 -13.73 7.75
CA VAL A 74 8.03 -13.47 8.20
C VAL A 74 7.03 -13.60 7.06
N THR A 75 7.50 -13.56 5.80
CA THR A 75 6.68 -13.77 4.60
C THR A 75 6.00 -15.14 4.57
N ARG A 76 6.45 -16.13 5.34
CA ARG A 76 5.76 -17.43 5.49
C ARG A 76 4.37 -17.32 6.14
N TYR A 77 4.07 -16.18 6.77
CA TYR A 77 2.81 -15.90 7.46
C TYR A 77 2.01 -14.76 6.81
N LEU A 78 2.46 -14.26 5.66
CA LEU A 78 1.87 -13.13 4.97
C LEU A 78 1.58 -13.49 3.52
N ASP A 79 0.33 -13.33 3.10
CA ASP A 79 -0.06 -13.42 1.71
C ASP A 79 -0.13 -12.01 1.09
N PHE A 80 0.67 -11.79 0.05
CA PHE A 80 0.67 -10.53 -0.69
C PHE A 80 -0.20 -10.63 -1.95
N LYS A 81 -1.02 -9.60 -2.16
CA LYS A 81 -1.78 -9.40 -3.39
C LYS A 81 -1.33 -8.11 -4.06
N VAL A 82 -1.08 -8.17 -5.37
CA VAL A 82 -0.72 -7.00 -6.17
C VAL A 82 -1.93 -6.07 -6.28
N THR A 83 -1.69 -4.76 -6.13
CA THR A 83 -2.67 -3.71 -6.39
C THR A 83 -2.96 -3.60 -7.88
N GLU A 84 -4.22 -3.41 -8.27
CA GLU A 84 -4.63 -3.39 -9.68
C GLU A 84 -4.05 -2.23 -10.48
N GLY A 85 -3.85 -1.06 -9.87
CA GLY A 85 -3.34 0.11 -10.57
C GLY A 85 -2.83 1.21 -9.66
N SER A 86 -2.06 2.12 -10.26
CA SER A 86 -1.56 3.34 -9.63
C SER A 86 -1.98 4.55 -10.47
N PHE A 87 -2.52 5.57 -9.79
CA PHE A 87 -3.15 6.72 -10.43
C PHE A 87 -2.64 8.04 -9.86
N VAL A 88 -2.69 9.08 -10.69
CA VAL A 88 -2.33 10.46 -10.33
C VAL A 88 -3.46 11.41 -10.71
N TYR A 89 -3.70 12.41 -9.86
CA TYR A 89 -4.66 13.48 -10.12
C TYR A 89 -3.99 14.63 -10.89
N LYS A 90 -4.64 15.12 -11.94
CA LYS A 90 -4.23 16.33 -12.68
C LYS A 90 -5.47 17.01 -13.28
N GLY A 91 -5.65 18.31 -13.02
CA GLY A 91 -6.68 19.11 -13.68
C GLY A 91 -8.11 18.56 -13.56
N GLY A 92 -8.52 18.11 -12.37
CA GLY A 92 -9.88 17.61 -12.14
C GLY A 92 -10.12 16.15 -12.50
N LYS A 93 -9.12 15.44 -13.03
CA LYS A 93 -9.25 14.04 -13.46
C LYS A 93 -8.12 13.17 -12.91
N ILE A 94 -8.38 11.87 -12.81
CA ILE A 94 -7.39 10.85 -12.47
C ILE A 94 -6.89 10.14 -13.71
N TYR A 95 -5.61 9.78 -13.72
CA TYR A 95 -4.93 9.12 -14.83
C TYR A 95 -4.06 7.99 -14.30
N LYS A 96 -3.99 6.87 -15.02
CA LYS A 96 -3.02 5.82 -14.71
C LYS A 96 -1.61 6.39 -14.85
N VAL A 97 -0.75 6.12 -13.86
CA VAL A 97 0.66 6.53 -13.91
C VAL A 97 1.38 5.70 -14.97
N PRO A 98 1.94 6.30 -16.03
CA PRO A 98 2.66 5.56 -17.06
C PRO A 98 4.05 5.16 -16.55
N SER A 99 4.34 3.86 -16.59
CA SER A 99 5.61 3.29 -16.11
C SER A 99 6.44 2.63 -17.23
N THR A 100 5.83 2.41 -18.40
CA THR A 100 6.49 1.85 -19.58
C THR A 100 6.40 2.80 -20.77
N GLU A 101 7.21 2.56 -21.81
CA GLU A 101 7.15 3.33 -23.05
C GLU A 101 5.77 3.28 -23.73
N ALA A 102 5.16 2.10 -23.77
CA ALA A 102 3.85 1.89 -24.36
C ALA A 102 2.77 2.67 -23.58
N GLU A 103 2.82 2.61 -22.25
CA GLU A 103 1.90 3.38 -21.38
C GLU A 103 2.10 4.89 -21.53
N ALA A 104 3.36 5.35 -21.64
CA ALA A 104 3.66 6.76 -21.85
C ALA A 104 3.03 7.30 -23.15
N LEU A 105 3.11 6.53 -24.25
CA LEU A 105 2.51 6.93 -25.53
C LEU A 105 0.98 6.89 -25.49
N ALA A 106 0.40 5.90 -24.82
CA ALA A 106 -1.05 5.76 -24.66
C ALA A 106 -1.66 6.77 -23.67
N SER A 107 -0.86 7.32 -22.74
CA SER A 107 -1.36 8.16 -21.65
C SER A 107 -2.01 9.47 -22.14
N SER A 108 -3.16 9.81 -21.58
CA SER A 108 -3.83 11.10 -21.76
C SER A 108 -3.41 12.16 -20.73
N LEU A 109 -2.43 11.85 -19.87
CA LEU A 109 -1.91 12.76 -18.83
C LEU A 109 -1.11 13.94 -19.40
N MET A 110 -0.55 13.76 -20.60
CA MET A 110 0.40 14.67 -21.24
C MET A 110 0.00 14.94 -22.69
N GLY A 111 0.35 16.12 -23.20
CA GLY A 111 0.19 16.46 -24.62
C GLY A 111 1.10 15.62 -25.53
N LEU A 112 0.81 15.60 -26.84
CA LEU A 112 1.49 14.74 -27.81
C LEU A 112 3.03 14.88 -27.83
N PHE A 113 3.54 16.11 -27.75
CA PHE A 113 4.99 16.36 -27.75
C PHE A 113 5.63 15.99 -26.42
N GLU A 114 4.94 16.27 -25.32
CA GLU A 114 5.42 16.00 -23.97
C GLU A 114 5.50 14.49 -23.70
N LYS A 115 4.49 13.71 -24.10
CA LYS A 115 4.54 12.24 -23.94
C LYS A 115 5.68 11.59 -24.72
N ARG A 116 6.08 12.13 -25.88
CA ARG A 116 7.24 11.64 -26.63
C ARG A 116 8.56 11.93 -25.89
N ARG A 117 8.68 13.10 -25.24
CA ARG A 117 9.83 13.42 -24.38
C ARG A 117 9.85 12.52 -23.14
N PHE A 118 8.69 12.31 -22.50
CA PHE A 118 8.58 11.43 -21.34
C PHE A 118 8.93 9.97 -21.68
N ARG A 119 8.49 9.45 -22.83
CA ARG A 119 8.94 8.15 -23.33
C ARG A 119 10.47 8.08 -23.43
N LYS A 120 11.12 9.07 -24.06
CA LYS A 120 12.59 9.11 -24.15
C LYS A 120 13.26 9.14 -22.78
N PHE A 121 12.67 9.86 -21.82
CA PHE A 121 13.13 9.85 -20.45
C PHE A 121 13.02 8.46 -19.80
N LEU A 122 11.90 7.75 -19.96
CA LEU A 122 11.77 6.38 -19.44
C LEU A 122 12.79 5.42 -20.07
N VAL A 123 13.03 5.52 -21.38
CA VAL A 123 14.09 4.75 -22.07
C VAL A 123 15.46 5.05 -21.47
N TYR A 124 15.77 6.32 -21.22
CA TYR A 124 17.01 6.72 -20.59
C TYR A 124 17.15 6.09 -19.20
N VAL A 125 16.14 6.22 -18.33
CA VAL A 125 16.16 5.66 -16.97
C VAL A 125 16.29 4.14 -16.99
N ALA A 126 15.60 3.46 -17.91
CA ALA A 126 15.62 1.99 -18.00
C ALA A 126 16.96 1.43 -18.52
N ASN A 127 17.69 2.18 -19.34
CA ASN A 127 18.99 1.79 -19.89
C ASN A 127 20.17 2.46 -19.17
N PHE A 128 19.91 3.20 -18.09
CA PHE A 128 20.96 3.82 -17.31
C PHE A 128 21.71 2.72 -16.57
N ASP A 129 23.01 2.62 -16.85
CA ASP A 129 23.97 1.80 -16.13
C ASP A 129 24.98 2.77 -15.51
N GLU A 130 25.24 2.62 -14.21
CA GLU A 130 26.10 3.53 -13.43
C GLU A 130 27.59 3.22 -13.64
#